data_AF-A0A2K5EAG7-F1
#
_entry.id   AF-A0A2K5EAG7-F1
#
_cell.length_a   1.000
_cell.length_b   1.000
_cell.length_c   1.000
_cell.angle_alpha   90.00
_cell.angle_beta   90.00
_cell.angle_gamma   90.00
#
_symmetry.space_group_name_H-M   'P 1'
#
loop_
_entity.id
_entity.type
_entity.pdbx_description
1 polymer ?
#
loop_
_entity_poly.entity_id
_entity_poly.type
_entity_poly.pdbx_seq_one_letter_code
_entity_poly.pdbx_strand_id
1 'polypeptide(L)'
;MEDEEEEETTASTLRGKPRLLPVSALSAFSYIPPRRLDPKEYSYYYRQARTGIISLYDCVFKRRLDYDQKLHRDDREHAKSLGLHVNEEEQERPVGVLTSSVYGKRINQPIEPLNRDFGRTNHVQADFYRKNDIPSLRAPGFGHIAPA
;
A
#
# COMPACT_ATOMS: atom_id res chain seq x y z
N MET A 1 44.52 3.25 19.48
CA MET A 1 43.29 2.67 18.91
C MET A 1 42.88 3.67 17.86
N GLU A 2 43.06 3.31 16.59
CA GLU A 2 42.72 4.15 15.44
C GLU A 2 41.25 3.91 15.17
N ASP A 3 40.45 4.98 15.24
CA ASP A 3 39.04 4.97 14.92
C ASP A 3 38.91 5.03 13.39
N GLU A 4 38.72 3.87 12.76
CA GLU A 4 38.34 3.77 11.35
C GLU A 4 36.91 4.32 11.21
N GLU A 5 36.78 5.58 10.79
CA GLU A 5 35.52 6.15 10.32
C GLU A 5 35.05 5.35 9.09
N GLU A 6 34.12 4.42 9.30
CA GLU A 6 33.40 3.75 8.22
C GLU A 6 32.65 4.81 7.39
N GLU A 7 33.27 5.28 6.31
CA GLU A 7 32.60 6.14 5.33
C GLU A 7 31.39 5.37 4.78
N GLU A 8 30.18 5.76 5.19
CA GLU A 8 28.93 5.26 4.62
C GLU A 8 28.96 5.54 3.10
N THR A 9 29.18 4.50 2.31
CA THR A 9 29.23 4.59 0.84
C THR A 9 27.83 4.90 0.31
N THR A 10 27.45 6.18 0.31
CA THR A 10 26.17 6.61 -0.25
C THR A 10 26.18 6.43 -1.77
N ALA A 11 25.01 6.11 -2.35
CA ALA A 11 24.87 5.87 -3.80
C ALA A 11 25.23 7.10 -4.68
N SER A 12 25.42 8.27 -4.08
CA SER A 12 25.99 9.47 -4.70
C SER A 12 27.50 9.40 -4.85
N THR A 13 28.24 8.86 -3.88
CA THR A 13 29.71 8.84 -3.85
C THR A 13 30.29 7.83 -4.83
N LEU A 14 29.58 6.72 -5.09
CA LEU A 14 29.97 5.71 -6.08
C LEU A 14 29.74 6.15 -7.55
N ARG A 15 29.14 7.33 -7.79
CA ARG A 15 28.86 7.80 -9.14
C ARG A 15 30.05 8.58 -9.71
N GLY A 16 30.76 7.96 -10.66
CA GLY A 16 31.63 8.68 -11.57
C GLY A 16 30.86 9.78 -12.34
N LYS A 17 31.55 10.85 -12.74
CA LYS A 17 30.96 11.93 -13.55
C LYS A 17 30.26 11.34 -14.79
N PRO A 18 29.01 11.75 -15.10
CA PRO A 18 28.31 11.24 -16.27
C PRO A 18 29.11 11.59 -17.52
N ARG A 19 29.35 10.58 -18.37
CA ARG A 19 29.99 10.80 -19.68
C ARG A 19 29.10 11.72 -20.52
N LEU A 20 29.73 12.62 -21.27
CA LEU A 20 29.02 13.45 -22.24
C LEU A 20 28.31 12.55 -23.24
N LEU A 21 27.04 12.85 -23.49
CA LEU A 21 26.22 12.08 -24.42
C LEU A 21 26.71 12.32 -25.86
N PRO A 22 26.65 11.30 -26.74
CA PRO A 22 26.97 11.49 -28.15
C PRO A 22 26.02 12.52 -28.78
N VAL A 23 26.47 13.23 -29.82
CA VAL A 23 25.71 14.32 -30.47
C VAL A 23 24.32 13.86 -30.94
N SER A 24 24.18 12.61 -31.37
CA SER A 24 22.90 11.99 -31.74
C SER A 24 21.90 11.87 -30.59
N ALA A 25 22.38 11.82 -29.34
CA ALA A 25 21.57 11.78 -28.12
C ALA A 25 21.33 13.16 -27.50
N LEU A 26 21.93 14.23 -28.04
CA LEU A 26 21.75 15.62 -27.56
C LEU A 26 20.53 16.32 -28.18
N SER A 27 19.81 15.66 -29.09
CA SER A 27 18.59 16.23 -29.69
C SER A 27 17.53 16.45 -28.62
N ALA A 28 17.06 17.69 -28.50
CA ALA A 28 16.03 18.09 -27.53
C ALA A 28 14.71 17.31 -27.68
N PHE A 29 14.44 16.76 -28.86
CA PHE A 29 13.19 16.03 -29.16
C PHE A 29 13.29 14.51 -29.00
N SER A 30 14.50 13.95 -29.01
CA SER A 30 14.71 12.49 -28.92
C SER A 30 15.53 12.07 -27.69
N TYR A 31 16.00 13.01 -26.89
CA TYR A 31 16.68 12.70 -25.64
C TYR A 31 15.70 12.11 -24.62
N ILE A 32 15.89 10.84 -24.28
CA ILE A 32 15.17 10.18 -23.20
C ILE A 32 16.11 10.16 -21.99
N PRO A 33 15.84 10.96 -20.95
CA PRO A 33 16.69 10.97 -19.78
C PRO A 33 16.62 9.60 -19.09
N PRO A 34 17.75 9.09 -18.57
CA PRO A 34 17.78 7.80 -17.88
C PRO A 34 16.94 7.82 -16.59
N ARG A 35 16.61 9.01 -16.06
CA ARG A 35 15.68 9.20 -14.95
C ARG A 35 14.74 10.34 -15.25
N ARG A 36 13.46 10.13 -14.93
CA ARG A 36 12.48 11.22 -14.86
C ARG A 36 12.62 11.86 -13.48
N LEU A 37 13.18 13.06 -13.45
CA LEU A 37 13.27 13.91 -12.26
C LEU A 37 12.09 14.89 -12.17
N ASP A 38 11.11 14.69 -13.04
CA ASP A 38 9.93 15.51 -13.14
C ASP A 38 9.12 15.48 -11.84
N PRO A 39 8.37 16.56 -11.55
CA PRO A 39 7.43 16.58 -10.45
C PRO A 39 6.46 15.39 -10.51
N LYS A 40 5.97 15.01 -9.32
CA LYS A 40 4.93 13.98 -9.12
C LYS A 40 3.73 14.16 -10.08
N GLU A 41 3.41 15.40 -10.43
CA GLU A 41 2.27 15.80 -11.27
C GLU A 41 2.36 15.30 -12.71
N TYR A 42 3.58 15.13 -13.25
CA TYR A 42 3.78 14.63 -14.62
C TYR A 42 3.75 13.10 -14.70
N SER A 43 3.71 12.43 -13.55
CA SER A 43 3.53 10.99 -13.49
C SER A 43 2.06 10.63 -13.68
N TYR A 44 1.79 9.56 -14.44
CA TYR A 44 0.43 9.08 -14.71
C TYR A 44 -0.39 8.82 -13.44
N TYR A 45 0.25 8.24 -12.42
CA TYR A 45 -0.39 7.92 -11.13
C TYR A 45 -0.34 9.08 -10.15
N TYR A 46 0.11 10.27 -10.56
CA TYR A 46 0.44 11.36 -9.66
C TYR A 46 1.31 10.79 -8.53
N ARG A 47 2.47 10.19 -8.85
CA ARG A 47 3.42 9.58 -7.88
C ARG A 47 4.87 9.95 -8.22
N GLN A 48 5.66 10.26 -7.18
CA GLN A 48 7.08 10.52 -7.38
C GLN A 48 7.78 9.23 -7.80
N ALA A 49 8.63 9.31 -8.83
CA ALA A 49 9.40 8.16 -9.28
C ALA A 49 10.33 7.67 -8.16
N ARG A 50 10.08 6.44 -7.68
CA ARG A 50 10.91 5.76 -6.67
C ARG A 50 11.92 4.79 -7.26
N THR A 51 12.07 4.76 -8.59
CA THR A 51 12.97 3.81 -9.25
C THR A 51 14.41 4.04 -8.79
N GLY A 52 14.95 3.04 -8.11
CA GLY A 52 16.36 2.99 -7.73
C GLY A 52 17.27 2.92 -8.96
N ILE A 53 18.58 3.04 -8.74
CA ILE A 53 19.56 2.79 -9.80
C ILE A 53 19.58 1.30 -10.05
N ILE A 54 18.97 0.85 -11.14
CA ILE A 54 19.15 -0.54 -11.60
C ILE A 54 20.35 -0.53 -12.52
N SER A 55 21.47 -1.11 -12.08
CA SER A 55 22.63 -1.29 -12.94
C SER A 55 22.40 -2.48 -13.87
N LEU A 56 22.96 -2.43 -15.09
CA LEU A 56 22.89 -3.56 -16.02
C LEU A 56 23.54 -4.81 -15.43
N TYR A 57 24.56 -4.63 -14.59
CA TYR A 57 25.17 -5.71 -13.83
C TYR A 57 24.15 -6.38 -12.89
N ASP A 58 23.43 -5.61 -12.08
CA ASP A 58 22.43 -6.17 -11.16
C ASP A 58 21.30 -6.88 -11.93
N CYS A 59 20.85 -6.34 -13.06
CA CYS A 59 19.86 -6.99 -13.93
C CYS A 59 20.29 -8.37 -14.42
N VAL A 60 21.58 -8.60 -14.62
CA VAL A 60 22.12 -9.84 -15.18
C VAL A 60 22.54 -10.81 -14.08
N PHE A 61 23.22 -10.31 -13.05
CA PHE A 61 23.89 -11.14 -12.05
C PHE A 61 23.16 -11.22 -10.71
N LYS A 62 22.31 -10.23 -10.36
CA LYS A 62 21.53 -10.23 -9.10
C LYS A 62 20.07 -10.65 -9.31
N ARG A 63 19.83 -11.59 -10.21
CA ARG A 63 18.49 -12.21 -10.37
C ARG A 63 18.22 -13.17 -9.23
N ARG A 64 16.95 -13.28 -8.83
CA ARG A 64 16.52 -14.32 -7.89
C ARG A 64 16.63 -15.68 -8.59
N LEU A 65 17.34 -16.62 -7.97
CA LEU A 65 17.50 -17.98 -8.45
C LEU A 65 16.46 -18.94 -7.86
N ASP A 66 15.59 -18.42 -6.98
CA ASP A 66 14.56 -19.19 -6.30
C ASP A 66 13.43 -19.58 -7.26
N TYR A 67 12.95 -20.81 -7.16
CA TYR A 67 11.82 -21.30 -7.93
C TYR A 67 10.50 -21.07 -7.17
N ASP A 68 9.51 -20.46 -7.81
CA ASP A 68 8.15 -20.31 -7.27
C ASP A 68 7.16 -21.21 -8.02
N GLN A 69 6.81 -22.35 -7.40
CA GLN A 69 5.84 -23.30 -7.98
C GLN A 69 4.43 -22.71 -8.17
N LYS A 70 4.08 -21.61 -7.49
CA LYS A 70 2.77 -20.95 -7.64
C LYS A 70 2.68 -20.09 -8.90
N LEU A 71 3.84 -19.81 -9.50
CA LEU A 71 3.96 -19.08 -10.74
C LEU A 71 3.70 -20.01 -11.91
N HIS A 72 2.87 -19.57 -12.85
CA HIS A 72 2.63 -20.37 -14.06
C HIS A 72 3.87 -20.38 -14.99
N ARG A 73 4.75 -19.37 -14.89
CA ARG A 73 5.99 -19.26 -15.66
C ARG A 73 7.05 -18.45 -14.92
N ASP A 74 8.28 -18.90 -14.96
CA ASP A 74 9.40 -18.29 -14.24
C ASP A 74 9.89 -16.96 -14.85
N ASP A 75 9.61 -16.72 -16.14
CA ASP A 75 10.01 -15.49 -16.86
C ASP A 75 9.13 -14.27 -16.57
N ARG A 76 8.13 -14.39 -15.69
CA ARG A 76 7.14 -13.34 -15.37
C ARG A 76 7.27 -12.86 -13.93
N GLU A 77 8.19 -11.92 -13.69
CA GLU A 77 8.46 -11.37 -12.35
C GLU A 77 7.22 -10.79 -11.64
N HIS A 78 6.28 -10.18 -12.39
CA HIS A 78 5.08 -9.54 -11.83
C HIS A 78 3.77 -10.28 -12.13
N ALA A 79 3.82 -11.59 -12.37
CA ALA A 79 2.60 -12.36 -12.59
C ALA A 79 1.65 -12.25 -11.37
N LYS A 80 0.35 -12.19 -11.64
CA LYS A 80 -0.71 -11.91 -10.64
C LYS A 80 -0.52 -10.60 -9.86
N SER A 81 0.14 -9.61 -10.48
CA SER A 81 0.43 -8.30 -9.88
C SER A 81 1.33 -8.37 -8.64
N LEU A 82 2.12 -9.44 -8.49
CA LEU A 82 3.06 -9.58 -7.38
C LEU A 82 4.13 -8.48 -7.44
N GLY A 83 4.29 -7.77 -6.31
CA GLY A 83 5.22 -6.64 -6.19
C GLY A 83 4.71 -5.34 -6.84
N LEU A 84 3.53 -5.33 -7.47
CA LEU A 84 2.92 -4.12 -8.00
C LEU A 84 1.90 -3.57 -7.01
N HIS A 85 2.10 -2.33 -6.59
CA HIS A 85 1.22 -1.63 -5.64
C HIS A 85 0.16 -0.78 -6.35
N VAL A 86 -0.49 -1.35 -7.37
CA VAL A 86 -1.39 -0.60 -8.28
C VAL A 86 -2.53 0.10 -7.53
N ASN A 87 -3.09 -0.53 -6.50
CA ASN A 87 -4.16 0.07 -5.70
C ASN A 87 -3.67 1.31 -4.94
N GLU A 88 -2.50 1.23 -4.30
CA GLU A 88 -1.91 2.38 -3.61
C GLU A 88 -1.59 3.51 -4.59
N GLU A 89 -1.08 3.17 -5.78
CA GLU A 89 -0.78 4.14 -6.84
C GLU A 89 -2.03 4.84 -7.37
N GLU A 90 -3.12 4.09 -7.59
CA GLU A 90 -4.40 4.67 -8.00
C GLU A 90 -5.04 5.54 -6.90
N GLN A 91 -4.83 5.23 -5.62
CA GLN A 91 -5.33 6.04 -4.50
C GLN A 91 -4.60 7.38 -4.33
N GLU A 92 -3.32 7.46 -4.71
CA GLU A 92 -2.57 8.73 -4.68
C GLU A 92 -3.06 9.71 -5.76
N ARG A 93 -3.82 9.26 -6.76
CA ARG A 93 -4.34 10.10 -7.82
C ARG A 93 -5.38 11.07 -7.27
N PRO A 94 -5.27 12.37 -7.56
CA PRO A 94 -6.28 13.35 -7.15
C PRO A 94 -7.62 13.14 -7.86
N VAL A 95 -7.57 12.66 -9.11
CA VAL A 95 -8.75 12.35 -9.94
C VAL A 95 -8.62 10.90 -10.41
N GLY A 96 -9.59 10.08 -10.03
CA GLY A 96 -9.63 8.67 -10.42
C GLY A 96 -9.93 8.49 -11.92
N VAL A 97 -9.42 7.42 -12.51
CA VAL A 97 -9.73 7.04 -13.91
C VAL A 97 -11.13 6.43 -13.99
N LEU A 98 -11.79 6.59 -15.14
CA LEU A 98 -13.08 5.95 -15.43
C LEU A 98 -13.06 4.42 -15.28
N THR A 99 -11.90 3.79 -15.51
CA THR A 99 -11.70 2.34 -15.34
C THR A 99 -11.51 1.93 -13.88
N SER A 100 -11.31 2.89 -12.97
CA SER A 100 -11.17 2.57 -11.56
C SER A 100 -12.52 2.13 -11.01
N SER A 101 -12.49 1.04 -10.24
CA SER A 101 -13.69 0.51 -9.61
C SER A 101 -14.29 1.43 -8.54
N VAL A 102 -13.52 2.44 -8.11
CA VAL A 102 -13.90 3.44 -7.12
C VAL A 102 -14.53 4.66 -7.78
N TYR A 103 -14.10 5.03 -8.99
CA TYR A 103 -14.66 6.19 -9.68
C TYR A 103 -16.17 6.04 -9.88
N GLY A 104 -16.91 7.08 -9.47
CA GLY A 104 -18.37 7.08 -9.46
C GLY A 104 -19.01 6.38 -8.24
N LYS A 105 -18.27 5.60 -7.45
CA LYS A 105 -18.78 5.00 -6.22
C LYS A 105 -18.67 5.96 -5.05
N ARG A 106 -19.81 6.36 -4.50
CA ARG A 106 -19.92 7.23 -3.32
C ARG A 106 -20.04 6.45 -2.02
N ILE A 107 -19.11 5.52 -1.76
CA ILE A 107 -19.19 4.62 -0.59
C ILE A 107 -19.08 5.41 0.73
N ASN A 108 -18.15 6.35 0.80
CA ASN A 108 -17.86 7.11 2.02
C ASN A 108 -18.66 8.42 2.14
N GLN A 109 -19.30 8.86 1.06
CA GLN A 109 -20.06 10.12 0.98
C GLN A 109 -21.33 9.93 0.15
N PRO A 110 -22.28 9.10 0.63
CA PRO A 110 -23.55 8.91 -0.04
C PRO A 110 -24.30 10.25 -0.13
N ILE A 111 -24.97 10.51 -1.26
CA ILE A 111 -25.76 11.74 -1.46
C ILE A 111 -26.96 11.75 -0.52
N GLU A 112 -27.59 10.59 -0.39
CA GLU A 112 -28.78 10.38 0.42
C GLU A 112 -28.40 9.57 1.65
N PRO A 113 -28.98 9.89 2.82
CA PRO A 113 -28.81 9.06 4.00
C PRO A 113 -29.33 7.65 3.72
N LEU A 114 -28.60 6.64 4.20
CA LEU A 114 -29.04 5.26 4.06
C LEU A 114 -30.33 5.07 4.88
N ASN A 115 -31.45 4.84 4.21
CA ASN A 115 -32.70 4.50 4.86
C ASN A 115 -32.54 3.15 5.60
N ARG A 116 -32.70 3.17 6.92
CA ARG A 116 -32.64 2.00 7.82
C ARG A 116 -33.96 1.81 8.59
N ASP A 117 -35.08 2.23 8.02
CA ASP A 117 -36.39 2.22 8.68
C ASP A 117 -36.82 0.79 9.07
N PHE A 118 -36.34 -0.22 8.34
CA PHE A 118 -36.62 -1.64 8.60
C PHE A 118 -35.32 -2.43 8.86
N GLY A 119 -34.69 -2.15 10.00
CA GLY A 119 -33.54 -2.91 10.50
C GLY A 119 -33.96 -4.10 11.37
N ARG A 120 -33.20 -5.20 11.33
CA ARG A 120 -33.38 -6.29 12.31
C ARG A 120 -32.98 -5.81 13.70
N THR A 121 -33.88 -5.94 14.67
CA THR A 121 -33.61 -5.60 16.07
C THR A 121 -33.43 -6.88 16.89
N ASN A 122 -32.37 -6.93 17.70
CA ASN A 122 -32.08 -8.09 18.55
C ASN A 122 -32.95 -8.09 19.83
N HIS A 123 -34.26 -8.27 19.69
CA HIS A 123 -35.22 -8.25 20.80
C HIS A 123 -34.87 -9.29 21.88
N VAL A 124 -34.57 -10.54 21.50
CA VAL A 124 -34.24 -11.59 22.46
C VAL A 124 -33.02 -11.22 23.30
N GLN A 125 -31.99 -10.63 22.69
CA GLN A 125 -30.79 -10.25 23.42
C GLN A 125 -31.04 -9.08 24.38
N ALA A 126 -31.87 -8.10 23.96
CA ALA A 126 -32.20 -6.93 24.75
C ALA A 126 -33.13 -7.24 25.93
N ASP A 127 -34.11 -8.13 25.71
CA ASP A 127 -35.16 -8.40 26.69
C ASP A 127 -34.76 -9.50 27.69
N PHE A 128 -34.09 -10.56 27.24
CA PHE A 128 -33.76 -11.71 28.09
C PHE A 128 -32.47 -11.52 28.89
N TYR A 129 -31.48 -10.79 28.36
CA TYR A 129 -30.17 -10.66 28.98
C TYR A 129 -29.97 -9.25 29.53
N ARG A 130 -29.97 -9.11 30.86
CA ARG A 130 -29.63 -7.85 31.53
C ARG A 130 -28.12 -7.75 31.73
N LYS A 131 -27.58 -6.53 31.59
CA LYS A 131 -26.15 -6.24 31.81
C LYS A 131 -25.75 -6.13 33.28
N ASN A 132 -26.73 -5.97 34.17
CA ASN A 132 -26.50 -5.90 35.61
C ASN A 132 -26.81 -7.26 36.23
N ASP A 133 -26.01 -7.67 37.21
CA ASP A 133 -26.32 -8.82 38.04
C ASP A 133 -27.67 -8.64 38.76
N ILE A 134 -28.25 -9.78 39.14
CA ILE A 134 -29.56 -9.90 39.77
C ILE A 134 -29.65 -8.87 40.92
N PRO A 135 -30.60 -7.91 40.91
CA PRO A 135 -30.86 -7.12 42.09
C PRO A 135 -31.42 -8.07 43.15
N SER A 136 -30.53 -8.61 43.97
CA SER A 136 -30.91 -9.47 45.08
C SER A 136 -31.80 -8.65 46.01
N LEU A 137 -33.08 -9.01 46.09
CA LEU A 137 -33.94 -8.58 47.18
C LEU A 137 -33.40 -9.24 48.44
N ARG A 138 -32.49 -8.54 49.13
CA ARG A 138 -31.88 -9.00 50.36
C ARG A 138 -32.91 -8.89 51.49
N ALA A 139 -33.60 -9.98 51.81
CA ALA A 139 -34.10 -10.19 53.17
C ALA A 139 -33.01 -10.96 53.96
N PRO A 140 -32.70 -10.59 55.22
CA PRO A 140 -31.64 -11.23 55.99
C PRO A 140 -32.11 -12.63 56.45
N GLY A 141 -31.94 -13.63 55.60
CA GLY A 141 -32.26 -15.03 55.88
C GLY A 141 -31.18 -15.93 55.31
N PHE A 142 -30.59 -16.75 56.17
CA PHE A 142 -29.42 -17.58 55.91
C PHE A 142 -29.72 -18.63 54.82
N GLY A 143 -29.23 -18.40 53.60
CA GLY A 143 -29.42 -19.29 52.46
C GLY A 143 -28.57 -18.84 51.29
N HIS A 144 -27.41 -19.47 51.17
CA HIS A 144 -26.35 -19.26 50.19
C HIS A 144 -26.82 -19.03 48.74
N ILE A 145 -26.30 -17.99 48.06
CA ILE A 145 -26.08 -17.99 46.61
C ILE A 145 -24.80 -17.20 46.28
N ALA A 146 -23.79 -17.87 45.74
CA ALA A 146 -22.75 -17.35 44.84
C ALA A 146 -22.98 -18.03 43.46
N PRO A 147 -22.55 -17.51 42.28
CA PRO A 147 -21.39 -16.64 41.98
C PRO A 147 -21.78 -15.42 41.07
N ALA A 148 -20.92 -14.53 40.56
CA ALA A 148 -19.48 -14.52 40.30
C ALA A 148 -18.88 -13.12 40.52
#